data_AF-A0A538HDR3-F1
#
_entry.id   AF-A0A538HDR3-F1
#
_cell.length_a   1.000
_cell.length_b   1.000
_cell.length_c   1.000
_cell.angle_alpha   90.00
_cell.angle_beta   90.00
_cell.angle_gamma   90.00
#
_symmetry.space_group_name_H-M   'P 1'
#
loop_
_entity.id
_entity.type
_entity.pdbx_description
1 polymer ?
#
loop_
_entity_poly.entity_id
_entity_poly.type
_entity_poly.pdbx_seq_one_letter_code
_entity_poly.pdbx_strand_id
1 'polypeptide(L)' 'MENMRANPERRRLPTGTRVQVRNRLDRRWSSGFEVDIPTDDGYRLRRVSDNAVLPAAFPPAEIRPEE' A
#
# COMPACT_ATOMS: atom_id res chain seq x y z
N MET A 1 -9.08 28.61 -14.25
CA MET A 1 -9.66 27.64 -13.28
C MET A 1 -8.88 26.35 -13.46
N GLU A 2 -7.95 26.08 -12.55
CA GLU A 2 -6.93 25.04 -12.69
C GLU A 2 -7.56 23.65 -12.61
N ASN A 3 -7.25 22.79 -13.58
CA ASN A 3 -7.77 21.43 -13.71
C ASN A 3 -7.28 20.56 -12.54
N MET A 4 -7.98 20.58 -11.41
CA MET A 4 -7.76 19.61 -10.33
C MET A 4 -8.56 18.34 -10.64
N ARG A 5 -8.15 17.59 -11.67
CA ARG A 5 -8.62 16.22 -11.89
C ARG A 5 -7.79 15.26 -11.03
N ALA A 6 -7.73 15.50 -9.73
CA ALA A 6 -7.34 14.43 -8.82
C ALA A 6 -8.58 13.55 -8.68
N ASN A 7 -8.66 12.50 -9.51
CA ASN A 7 -9.74 11.52 -9.44
C ASN A 7 -9.84 11.01 -7.98
N PRO A 8 -10.93 11.28 -7.24
CA PRO A 8 -11.06 10.85 -5.85
C PRO A 8 -11.16 9.32 -5.72
N GLU A 9 -11.27 8.62 -6.85
CA GLU A 9 -11.16 7.18 -6.98
C GLU A 9 -9.68 6.77 -7.06
N ARG A 10 -8.90 7.07 -6.02
CA ARG A 10 -7.72 6.26 -5.69
C ARG A 10 -8.21 4.84 -5.44
N ARG A 11 -8.40 4.11 -6.55
CA ARG A 11 -8.90 2.74 -6.65
C ARG A 11 -8.18 1.94 -5.58
N ARG A 12 -8.92 1.48 -4.58
CA ARG A 12 -8.36 0.62 -3.53
C ARG A 12 -7.57 -0.48 -4.22
N LEU A 13 -6.31 -0.65 -3.82
CA LEU A 13 -5.47 -1.70 -4.38
C LEU A 13 -6.15 -3.04 -4.03
N PRO A 14 -6.45 -3.90 -5.02
CA PRO A 14 -7.08 -5.18 -4.74
C PRO A 14 -6.14 -6.10 -3.96
N THR A 15 -6.71 -7.05 -3.22
CA THR A 15 -5.95 -8.17 -2.63
C THR A 15 -5.12 -8.86 -3.71
N GLY A 16 -3.88 -9.23 -3.39
CA GLY A 16 -2.92 -9.80 -4.34
C GLY A 16 -2.04 -8.77 -5.05
N THR A 17 -2.30 -7.46 -4.89
CA THR A 17 -1.46 -6.44 -5.53
C THR A 17 -0.11 -6.34 -4.85
N ARG A 18 0.97 -6.45 -5.62
CA ARG A 18 2.34 -6.18 -5.16
C ARG A 18 2.51 -4.71 -4.86
N VAL A 19 3.04 -4.41 -3.68
CA VAL A 19 3.19 -3.04 -3.19
C VAL A 19 4.55 -2.84 -2.54
N GLN A 20 4.94 -1.57 -2.52
CA GLN A 20 6.08 -1.10 -1.75
C GLN A 20 5.56 -0.29 -0.56
N VAL A 21 6.20 -0.47 0.58
CA VAL A 21 5.87 0.22 1.83
C VAL A 21 6.93 1.27 2.13
N ARG A 22 6.50 2.47 2.52
CA ARG A 22 7.42 3.52 2.92
C ARG A 22 7.88 3.31 4.36
N ASN A 23 9.18 3.09 4.54
CA ASN A 23 9.79 3.09 5.86
C ASN A 23 9.86 4.53 6.40
N ARG A 24 9.34 4.77 7.60
CA ARG A 24 9.34 6.10 8.25
C ARG A 24 10.74 6.55 8.69
N LEU A 25 11.63 5.60 8.99
CA LEU A 25 12.98 5.88 9.48
C LEU A 25 13.87 6.46 8.37
N ASP A 26 13.93 5.77 7.23
CA ASP A 26 14.83 6.14 6.12
C ASP A 26 14.11 6.86 4.97
N ARG A 27 12.78 7.03 5.07
CA ARG A 27 11.89 7.54 4.00
C ARG A 27 11.99 6.79 2.67
N ARG A 28 12.61 5.61 2.67
CA ARG A 28 12.77 4.72 1.52
C ARG A 28 11.55 3.80 1.36
N TRP A 29 11.35 3.34 0.13
CA TRP A 29 10.33 2.35 -0.19
C TRP A 29 10.94 0.95 -0.18
N SER A 30 10.30 0.03 0.51
CA SER A 30 10.69 -1.38 0.59
C SER A 30 9.69 -2.23 -0.18
N SER A 31 10.17 -3.06 -1.10
CA SER A 31 9.38 -4.04 -1.83
C SER A 31 9.23 -5.35 -1.05
N GLY A 32 8.55 -6.33 -1.66
CA GLY A 32 8.33 -7.65 -1.04
C GLY A 32 7.06 -7.72 -0.20
N PHE A 33 6.10 -6.84 -0.45
CA PHE A 33 4.79 -6.85 0.20
C PHE A 33 3.68 -6.99 -0.84
N GLU A 34 2.57 -7.54 -0.39
CA GLU A 34 1.37 -7.72 -1.18
C GLU A 34 0.15 -7.31 -0.35
N VAL A 35 -0.89 -6.77 -0.98
CA VAL A 35 -2.15 -6.48 -0.30
C VAL A 35 -2.81 -7.78 0.11
N ASP A 36 -2.98 -7.99 1.41
CA ASP A 36 -3.76 -9.09 1.98
C ASP A 36 -5.24 -8.72 1.98
N ILE A 37 -5.59 -7.62 2.66
CA ILE A 37 -6.96 -7.14 2.77
C ILE A 37 -6.98 -5.61 2.66
N PRO A 38 -7.65 -5.03 1.66
CA PRO A 38 -7.98 -3.62 1.66
C PRO A 38 -9.03 -3.33 2.73
N THR A 39 -8.77 -2.33 3.57
CA THR A 39 -9.68 -1.88 4.64
C THR A 39 -10.18 -0.48 4.33
N ASP A 40 -11.05 0.07 5.19
CA ASP A 40 -11.56 1.43 4.97
C ASP A 40 -10.47 2.50 5.12
N ASP A 41 -9.64 2.36 6.15
CA ASP A 41 -8.59 3.32 6.53
C ASP A 41 -7.19 3.01 5.95
N GLY A 42 -7.01 1.88 5.26
CA GLY A 42 -5.70 1.45 4.79
C GLY A 42 -5.67 0.02 4.27
N TYR A 43 -4.53 -0.65 4.43
CA TYR A 43 -4.31 -1.99 3.90
C TYR A 43 -3.57 -2.87 4.90
N ARG A 44 -4.04 -4.11 5.04
CA ARG A 44 -3.20 -5.18 5.60
C ARG A 44 -2.32 -5.73 4.51
N LEU A 45 -1.05 -5.92 4.86
CA LEU A 45 -0.04 -6.37 3.92
C LEU A 45 0.52 -7.70 4.34
N ARG A 46 0.77 -8.55 3.36
CA ARG A 46 1.46 -9.82 3.49
C ARG A 46 2.88 -9.66 3.00
N ARG A 47 3.84 -10.07 3.81
CA ARG A 47 5.25 -10.13 3.40
C ARG A 47 5.45 -11.35 2.52
N VAL A 48 5.90 -11.13 1.30
CA VAL A 48 6.06 -12.20 0.30
C VAL A 48 7.11 -13.23 0.72
N SER A 49 8.18 -12.79 1.39
CA SER A 49 9.32 -13.67 1.74
C SER A 49 8.96 -14.84 2.66
N ASP A 50 8.02 -14.64 3.58
CA ASP A 50 7.64 -15.64 4.60
C ASP A 50 6.12 -15.88 4.61
N ASN A 51 5.37 -15.26 3.70
CA ASN A 51 3.92 -15.33 3.62
C ASN A 51 3.18 -14.80 4.87
N ALA A 52 3.88 -14.18 5.81
CA ALA A 52 3.33 -13.63 7.05
C ALA A 52 2.58 -12.31 6.82
N VAL A 53 1.36 -12.22 7.35
CA VAL A 53 0.58 -10.97 7.37
C VAL A 53 1.11 -10.06 8.47
N LEU A 54 1.39 -8.81 8.12
CA LEU A 54 1.86 -7.81 9.07
C LEU A 54 0.72 -7.47 10.06
N PRO A 55 1.01 -7.38 11.37
CA PRO A 55 -0.01 -7.11 12.37
C PRO A 55 -0.56 -5.68 12.28
N ALA A 56 0.19 -4.75 11.68
CA ALA A 56 -0.21 -3.37 11.50
C ALA A 56 -0.89 -3.14 10.13
N ALA A 57 -1.92 -2.31 10.12
CA ALA A 57 -2.47 -1.75 8.89
C ALA A 57 -1.64 -0.55 8.45
N PHE A 58 -1.47 -0.40 7.14
CA PHE A 58 -0.68 0.68 6.55
C PHE A 58 -1.60 1.68 5.85
N PRO A 59 -1.38 2.99 6.05
CA PRO A 59 -2.21 4.02 5.42
C PRO A 59 -1.90 4.12 3.92
N PRO A 60 -2.84 4.59 3.10
CA PRO A 60 -2.67 4.75 1.64
C PRO A 60 -1.60 5.78 1.24
N ALA A 61 -1.03 6.52 2.19
CA ALA A 61 0.08 7.45 1.97
C ALA A 61 1.46 6.75 2.08
N GLU A 62 1.51 5.58 2.72
CA GLU A 62 2.73 4.79 2.95
C GLU A 62 2.81 3.57 2.05
N ILE A 63 1.86 3.44 1.12
CA ILE A 63 1.76 2.33 0.19
C ILE A 63 1.73 2.89 -1.23
N ARG A 64 2.47 2.23 -2.12
CA ARG A 64 2.36 2.43 -3.56
C ARG A 64 2.42 1.08 -4.27
N PRO A 65 1.74 0.91 -5.41
CA PRO A 65 1.92 -0.28 -6.24
C PRO A 65 3.40 -0.40 -6.67
N GLU A 66 3.86 -1.64 -6.78
CA GLU A 66 5.10 -1.95 -7.49
C GLU A 66 4.77 -1.97 -8.99
N GLU A 67 5.48 -1.16 -9.78
CA GLU A 67 5.33 -1.09 -11.25
C GLU A 67 5.92 -2.33 -11.93
#